data_AF-A0A377DIA7-F1
#
_entry.id   AF-A0A377DIA7-F1
#
_cell.length_a   1.000
_cell.length_b   1.000
_cell.length_c   1.000
_cell.angle_alpha   90.00
_cell.angle_beta   90.00
_cell.angle_gamma   90.00
#
_symmetry.space_group_name_H-M   'P 1'
#
loop_
_entity.id
_entity.type
_entity.pdbx_description
1 polymer ?
#
loop_
_entity_poly.entity_id
_entity_poly.type
_entity_poly.pdbx_seq_one_letter_code
_entity_poly.pdbx_strand_id
1 'polypeptide(L)'
;MTQPSAPAPQIVIDSHDDKAWRDTLLKVAAILCERQPDSPQGYRLRRHALWQNITSTPQAESDGRTPLAAVSADMVADYHAQLGSADMALWQQVEKSVLLAPYWLDGHCLSAQTALRLGYKQVADAIRDEVIRFLERLPQLTGLLF
;
A
#
# COMPACT_ATOMS: atom_id res chain seq x y z
N MET A 1 -5.65 9.23 -39.58
CA MET A 1 -5.07 7.91 -39.23
C MET A 1 -5.45 7.62 -37.78
N THR A 2 -6.37 6.70 -37.54
CA THR A 2 -6.76 6.24 -36.19
C THR A 2 -5.74 5.22 -35.71
N GLN A 3 -5.00 5.54 -34.64
CA GLN A 3 -4.11 4.57 -33.98
C GLN A 3 -4.93 3.38 -33.46
N PRO A 4 -4.43 2.13 -33.60
CA PRO A 4 -5.07 0.99 -32.97
C PRO A 4 -4.97 1.15 -31.44
N SER A 5 -6.12 1.17 -30.76
CA SER A 5 -6.18 1.14 -29.30
C SER A 5 -5.56 -0.18 -28.83
N ALA A 6 -4.57 -0.12 -27.94
CA ALA A 6 -4.00 -1.31 -27.32
C ALA A 6 -5.12 -2.14 -26.67
N PRO A 7 -5.09 -3.48 -26.77
CA PRO A 7 -6.11 -4.32 -26.15
C PRO A 7 -6.16 -4.02 -24.65
N ALA A 8 -7.38 -3.82 -24.13
CA ALA A 8 -7.57 -3.56 -22.71
C ALA A 8 -7.01 -4.75 -21.90
N PRO A 9 -6.29 -4.50 -20.78
CA PRO A 9 -5.78 -5.58 -19.95
C PRO A 9 -6.94 -6.48 -19.51
N GLN A 10 -6.87 -7.77 -19.88
CA GLN A 10 -7.83 -8.77 -19.44
C GLN A 10 -7.49 -9.18 -18.01
N ILE A 11 -8.34 -8.82 -17.06
CA ILE A 11 -8.26 -9.31 -15.68
C ILE A 11 -9.00 -10.64 -15.63
N VAL A 12 -8.26 -11.74 -15.46
CA VAL A 12 -8.87 -13.01 -15.07
C VAL A 12 -9.28 -12.89 -13.62
N ILE A 13 -10.58 -12.94 -13.35
CA ILE A 13 -11.13 -12.95 -12.00
C ILE A 13 -10.97 -14.37 -11.46
N ASP A 14 -10.12 -14.51 -10.45
CA ASP A 14 -9.93 -15.76 -9.72
C ASP A 14 -10.28 -15.54 -8.24
N SER A 15 -11.27 -16.29 -7.76
CA SER A 15 -11.80 -16.23 -6.40
C SER A 15 -11.76 -17.60 -5.73
N HIS A 16 -10.93 -18.53 -6.20
CA HIS A 16 -10.90 -19.90 -5.67
C HIS A 16 -10.29 -19.96 -4.26
N ASP A 17 -9.31 -19.11 -3.96
CA ASP A 17 -8.68 -18.99 -2.65
C ASP A 17 -8.30 -17.54 -2.31
N ASP A 18 -7.93 -17.32 -1.05
CA ASP A 18 -7.58 -16.01 -0.51
C ASP A 18 -6.39 -15.35 -1.22
N LYS A 19 -5.44 -16.14 -1.72
CA LYS A 19 -4.25 -15.63 -2.41
C LYS A 19 -4.64 -15.16 -3.82
N ALA A 20 -5.36 -15.98 -4.57
CA ALA A 20 -5.86 -15.68 -5.90
C ALA A 20 -6.81 -14.48 -5.87
N TRP A 21 -7.69 -14.41 -4.87
CA TRP A 21 -8.57 -13.27 -4.68
C TRP A 21 -7.79 -11.99 -4.38
N ARG A 22 -6.83 -12.04 -3.44
CA ARG A 22 -5.93 -10.91 -3.16
C ARG A 22 -5.20 -10.45 -4.42
N ASP A 23 -4.63 -11.35 -5.21
CA ASP A 23 -3.92 -11.01 -6.44
C ASP A 23 -4.85 -10.39 -7.50
N THR A 24 -6.09 -10.87 -7.61
CA THR A 24 -7.13 -10.27 -8.44
C THR A 24 -7.40 -8.82 -8.02
N LEU A 25 -7.62 -8.58 -6.73
CA LEU A 25 -7.87 -7.23 -6.21
C LEU A 25 -6.68 -6.28 -6.42
N LEU A 26 -5.44 -6.77 -6.25
CA LEU A 26 -4.23 -5.98 -6.48
C LEU A 26 -4.07 -5.59 -7.96
N LYS A 27 -4.40 -6.49 -8.90
CA LYS A 27 -4.41 -6.19 -10.35
C LYS A 27 -5.45 -5.11 -10.68
N VAL A 28 -6.66 -5.23 -10.15
CA VAL A 28 -7.72 -4.21 -10.32
C VAL A 28 -7.26 -2.87 -9.75
N ALA A 29 -6.70 -2.86 -8.53
CA ALA A 29 -6.20 -1.65 -7.87
C ALA A 29 -5.08 -0.96 -8.67
N ALA A 30 -4.16 -1.74 -9.27
CA ALA A 30 -3.12 -1.22 -10.15
C ALA A 30 -3.72 -0.49 -11.37
N ILE A 31 -4.68 -1.13 -12.06
CA ILE A 31 -5.37 -0.52 -13.21
C ILE A 31 -6.11 0.76 -12.83
N LEU A 32 -6.76 0.80 -11.66
CA LEU A 32 -7.43 2.00 -11.17
C LEU A 32 -6.42 3.15 -10.94
N CYS A 33 -5.28 2.87 -10.32
CA CYS A 33 -4.25 3.88 -10.07
C CYS A 33 -3.59 4.38 -11.35
N GLU A 34 -3.39 3.50 -12.35
CA GLU A 34 -2.83 3.89 -13.65
C GLU A 34 -3.79 4.77 -14.44
N ARG A 35 -5.09 4.45 -14.43
CA ARG A 35 -6.11 5.18 -15.20
C ARG A 35 -6.54 6.49 -14.54
N GLN A 36 -6.58 6.52 -13.21
CA GLN A 36 -7.09 7.63 -12.39
C GLN A 36 -6.21 7.80 -11.14
N PRO A 37 -4.97 8.31 -11.27
CA PRO A 37 -4.04 8.45 -10.16
C PRO A 37 -4.51 9.45 -9.09
N ASP A 38 -5.42 10.35 -9.43
CA ASP A 38 -6.09 11.30 -8.53
C ASP A 38 -7.28 10.69 -7.78
N SER A 39 -7.81 9.56 -8.26
CA SER A 39 -8.93 8.86 -7.63
C SER A 39 -8.45 8.02 -6.44
N PRO A 40 -9.04 8.18 -5.24
CA PRO A 40 -8.63 7.41 -4.06
C PRO A 40 -8.99 5.92 -4.16
N GLN A 41 -9.87 5.51 -5.07
CA GLN A 41 -10.45 4.15 -5.08
C GLN A 41 -9.41 3.07 -5.33
N GLY A 42 -8.44 3.29 -6.23
CA GLY A 42 -7.37 2.32 -6.48
C GLY A 42 -6.51 2.08 -5.23
N TYR A 43 -6.19 3.16 -4.50
CA TYR A 43 -5.39 3.09 -3.29
C TYR A 43 -6.14 2.44 -2.13
N ARG A 44 -7.44 2.72 -1.98
CA ARG A 44 -8.31 2.06 -0.98
C ARG A 44 -8.41 0.56 -1.24
N LEU A 45 -8.68 0.17 -2.49
CA LEU A 45 -8.75 -1.23 -2.89
C LEU A 45 -7.43 -1.96 -2.62
N ARG A 46 -6.30 -1.31 -2.89
CA ARG A 46 -4.97 -1.84 -2.60
C ARG A 46 -4.79 -2.15 -1.10
N ARG A 47 -5.18 -1.24 -0.20
CA ARG A 47 -5.11 -1.46 1.26
C ARG A 47 -6.07 -2.55 1.72
N HIS A 48 -7.29 -2.59 1.16
CA HIS A 48 -8.24 -3.66 1.43
C HIS A 48 -7.66 -5.03 1.07
N ALA A 49 -7.13 -5.19 -0.16
CA ALA A 49 -6.50 -6.43 -0.61
C ALA A 49 -5.32 -6.84 0.28
N LEU A 50 -4.52 -5.87 0.73
CA LEU A 50 -3.34 -6.09 1.56
C LEU A 50 -3.71 -6.59 2.98
N TRP A 51 -4.74 -6.01 3.59
CA TRP A 51 -5.05 -6.24 5.01
C TRP A 51 -6.28 -7.12 5.28
N GLN A 52 -7.06 -7.50 4.26
CA GLN A 52 -8.29 -8.30 4.44
C GLN A 52 -8.07 -9.60 5.19
N ASN A 53 -6.92 -10.26 4.98
CA ASN A 53 -6.61 -11.56 5.61
C ASN A 53 -5.78 -11.43 6.90
N ILE A 54 -5.41 -10.21 7.30
CA ILE A 54 -4.69 -9.96 8.55
C ILE A 54 -5.72 -9.77 9.65
N THR A 55 -6.08 -10.83 10.36
CA THR A 55 -7.13 -10.82 11.39
C THR A 55 -6.59 -10.83 12.82
N SER A 56 -5.28 -11.00 12.99
CA SER A 56 -4.58 -10.96 14.28
C SER A 56 -3.24 -10.27 14.13
N THR A 57 -2.66 -9.82 15.24
CA THR A 57 -1.28 -9.35 15.26
C THR A 57 -0.32 -10.51 15.01
N PRO A 58 0.89 -10.24 14.49
CA PRO A 58 1.95 -11.24 14.43
C PRO A 58 2.25 -11.73 15.85
N GLN A 59 2.52 -13.03 16.01
CA GLN A 59 2.96 -13.56 17.29
C GLN A 59 4.34 -13.01 17.61
N ALA A 60 4.44 -12.23 18.68
CA ALA A 60 5.71 -11.76 19.21
C ALA A 60 6.45 -12.92 19.92
N GLU A 61 7.77 -12.95 19.80
CA GLU A 61 8.64 -13.78 20.62
C GLU A 61 8.66 -13.29 22.07
N SER A 62 9.30 -14.05 22.96
CA SER A 62 9.35 -13.75 24.40
C SER A 62 9.98 -12.41 24.76
N ASP A 63 10.75 -11.81 23.84
CA ASP A 63 11.35 -10.48 23.96
C ASP A 63 10.48 -9.35 23.36
N GLY A 64 9.30 -9.68 22.82
CA GLY A 64 8.38 -8.73 22.20
C GLY A 64 8.62 -8.46 20.71
N ARG A 65 9.65 -9.07 20.09
CA ARG A 65 9.93 -8.91 18.65
C ARG A 65 9.04 -9.81 17.82
N THR A 66 8.64 -9.35 16.64
CA THR A 66 7.92 -10.20 15.67
C THR A 66 8.90 -10.79 14.66
N PRO A 67 8.67 -12.00 14.11
CA PRO A 67 9.54 -12.59 13.08
C PRO A 67 9.37 -11.93 11.70
N LEU A 68 8.76 -10.74 11.64
CA LEU A 68 8.55 -10.01 10.40
C LEU A 68 9.84 -9.34 9.97
N ALA A 69 10.15 -9.43 8.68
CA ALA A 69 11.28 -8.69 8.12
C ALA A 69 10.99 -7.20 8.19
N ALA A 70 11.78 -6.46 8.97
CA ALA A 70 11.76 -5.02 8.97
C ALA A 70 12.24 -4.49 7.60
N VAL A 71 11.62 -3.39 7.14
CA VAL A 71 12.13 -2.66 5.97
C VAL A 71 13.47 -2.03 6.37
N SER A 72 14.48 -2.13 5.50
CA SER A 72 15.82 -1.61 5.78
C SER A 72 15.79 -0.13 6.18
N ALA A 73 16.43 0.22 7.29
CA ALA A 73 16.54 1.59 7.78
C ALA A 73 17.19 2.52 6.73
N ASP A 74 18.19 2.02 5.99
CA ASP A 74 18.84 2.77 4.91
C ASP A 74 17.83 3.09 3.79
N MET A 75 17.00 2.11 3.40
CA MET A 75 15.96 2.32 2.39
C MET A 75 14.92 3.35 2.86
N VAL A 76 14.53 3.31 4.14
CA VAL A 76 13.59 4.28 4.71
C VAL A 76 14.20 5.69 4.71
N ALA A 77 15.48 5.81 5.09
CA ALA A 77 16.21 7.08 5.08
C ALA A 77 16.30 7.65 3.65
N ASP A 78 16.59 6.82 2.65
CA ASP A 78 16.65 7.22 1.24
C ASP A 78 15.31 7.77 0.74
N TYR A 79 14.19 7.16 1.12
CA TYR A 79 12.87 7.68 0.77
C TYR A 79 12.59 9.04 1.41
N HIS A 80 12.95 9.21 2.68
CA HIS A 80 12.78 10.48 3.37
C HIS A 80 13.65 11.59 2.76
N ALA A 81 14.88 11.28 2.35
CA ALA A 81 15.77 12.23 1.68
C ALA A 81 15.20 12.71 0.35
N GLN A 82 14.56 11.83 -0.42
CA GLN A 82 13.96 12.14 -1.71
C GLN A 82 12.61 12.86 -1.61
N LEU A 83 11.98 12.88 -0.43
CA LEU A 83 10.64 13.45 -0.24
C LEU A 83 10.57 14.95 -0.58
N GLY A 84 11.67 15.69 -0.43
CA GLY A 84 11.76 17.11 -0.80
C GLY A 84 11.56 17.37 -2.29
N SER A 85 11.96 16.42 -3.14
CA SER A 85 11.82 16.45 -4.60
C SER A 85 10.95 15.29 -5.09
N ALA A 86 9.90 14.96 -4.33
CA ALA A 86 9.03 13.83 -4.60
C ALA A 86 8.48 13.86 -6.03
N ASP A 87 8.56 12.72 -6.70
CA ASP A 87 7.98 12.48 -8.02
C ASP A 87 7.12 11.21 -8.01
N MET A 88 6.51 10.91 -9.16
CA MET A 88 5.69 9.70 -9.31
C MET A 88 6.51 8.41 -9.18
N ALA A 89 7.81 8.43 -9.50
CA ALA A 89 8.66 7.25 -9.43
C ALA A 89 8.94 6.85 -7.98
N LEU A 90 9.28 7.83 -7.13
CA LEU A 90 9.38 7.66 -5.68
C LEU A 90 8.07 7.09 -5.13
N TRP A 91 6.92 7.67 -5.50
CA TRP A 91 5.64 7.21 -4.99
C TRP A 91 5.35 5.75 -5.35
N GLN A 92 5.61 5.36 -6.61
CA GLN A 92 5.46 3.98 -7.06
C GLN A 92 6.41 3.01 -6.33
N GLN A 93 7.63 3.44 -6.02
CA GLN A 93 8.59 2.62 -5.28
C GLN A 93 8.16 2.41 -3.82
N VAL A 94 7.66 3.46 -3.16
CA VAL A 94 7.08 3.37 -1.82
C VAL A 94 5.85 2.43 -1.84
N GLU A 95 4.95 2.58 -2.82
CA GLU A 95 3.77 1.72 -2.97
C GLU A 95 4.12 0.24 -3.19
N LYS A 96 5.18 -0.06 -3.94
CA LYS A 96 5.69 -1.43 -4.08
C LYS A 96 6.22 -1.98 -2.77
N SER A 97 6.94 -1.15 -2.00
CA SER A 97 7.55 -1.56 -0.73
C SER A 97 6.50 -1.88 0.33
N VAL A 98 5.44 -1.07 0.45
CA VAL A 98 4.33 -1.36 1.39
C VAL A 98 3.54 -2.61 1.03
N LEU A 99 3.47 -2.99 -0.25
CA LEU A 99 2.83 -4.25 -0.67
C LEU A 99 3.64 -5.48 -0.25
N LEU A 100 4.97 -5.34 -0.12
CA LEU A 100 5.85 -6.41 0.34
C LEU A 100 5.94 -6.48 1.87
N ALA A 101 5.66 -5.38 2.57
CA ALA A 101 5.70 -5.28 4.02
C ALA A 101 4.37 -4.74 4.59
N PRO A 102 3.32 -5.59 4.73
CA PRO A 102 1.98 -5.16 5.13
C PRO A 102 1.88 -4.47 6.50
N TYR A 103 2.84 -4.73 7.39
CA TYR A 103 2.91 -4.15 8.74
C TYR A 103 3.80 -2.90 8.81
N TRP A 104 4.41 -2.47 7.70
CA TRP A 104 5.20 -1.25 7.64
C TRP A 104 4.30 -0.01 7.54
N LEU A 105 3.69 0.36 8.67
CA LEU A 105 2.74 1.47 8.77
C LEU A 105 3.37 2.83 8.39
N ASP A 106 4.64 3.04 8.74
CA ASP A 106 5.38 4.25 8.38
C ASP A 106 5.50 4.40 6.86
N GLY A 107 5.60 3.30 6.11
CA GLY A 107 5.59 3.33 4.64
C GLY A 107 4.26 3.84 4.07
N HIS A 108 3.13 3.56 4.73
CA HIS A 108 1.84 4.12 4.33
C HIS A 108 1.75 5.61 4.66
N CYS A 109 2.32 6.05 5.79
CA CYS A 109 2.44 7.47 6.13
C CYS A 109 3.31 8.22 5.09
N LEU A 110 4.45 7.63 4.73
CA LEU A 110 5.33 8.14 3.67
C LEU A 110 4.60 8.23 2.33
N SER A 111 3.85 7.20 1.94
CA SER A 111 3.04 7.22 0.71
C SER A 111 2.01 8.35 0.72
N ALA A 112 1.32 8.57 1.84
CA ALA A 112 0.37 9.68 1.98
C ALA A 112 1.07 11.06 1.89
N GLN A 113 2.26 11.20 2.49
CA GLN A 113 3.06 12.43 2.39
C GLN A 113 3.52 12.70 0.95
N THR A 114 3.99 11.66 0.24
CA THR A 114 4.38 11.76 -1.17
C THR A 114 3.18 12.16 -2.04
N ALA A 115 2.02 11.51 -1.84
CA ALA A 115 0.77 11.85 -2.53
C ALA A 115 0.38 13.33 -2.30
N LEU A 116 0.47 13.80 -1.06
CA LEU A 116 0.15 15.18 -0.70
C LEU A 116 1.08 16.18 -1.39
N ARG A 117 2.40 15.90 -1.43
CA ARG A 117 3.39 16.76 -2.10
C ARG A 117 3.18 16.85 -3.61
N LEU A 118 2.71 15.76 -4.21
CA LEU A 118 2.34 15.70 -5.63
C LEU A 118 0.98 16.35 -5.93
N GLY A 119 0.26 16.84 -4.91
CA GLY A 119 -1.04 17.50 -5.05
C GLY A 119 -2.26 16.57 -4.97
N TYR A 120 -2.07 15.27 -4.75
CA TYR A 120 -3.14 14.28 -4.63
C TYR A 120 -3.71 14.20 -3.20
N LYS A 121 -4.23 15.32 -2.69
CA LYS A 121 -4.74 15.43 -1.31
C LYS A 121 -5.80 14.37 -0.97
N GLN A 122 -6.76 14.13 -1.87
CA GLN A 122 -7.83 13.15 -1.63
C GLN A 122 -7.28 11.73 -1.48
N VAL A 123 -6.22 11.40 -2.24
CA VAL A 123 -5.53 10.12 -2.12
C VAL A 123 -4.76 10.04 -0.80
N ALA A 124 -4.04 11.10 -0.42
CA ALA A 124 -3.33 11.17 0.85
C ALA A 124 -4.28 10.95 2.05
N ASP A 125 -5.42 11.65 2.06
CA ASP A 125 -6.45 11.50 3.09
C ASP A 125 -7.02 10.07 3.10
N ALA A 126 -7.31 9.49 1.93
CA ALA A 126 -7.80 8.13 1.82
C ALA A 126 -6.81 7.09 2.36
N ILE A 127 -5.51 7.23 2.06
CA ILE A 127 -4.47 6.33 2.58
C ILE A 127 -4.43 6.39 4.10
N ARG A 128 -4.46 7.61 4.68
CA ARG A 128 -4.50 7.82 6.12
C ARG A 128 -5.74 7.16 6.74
N ASP A 129 -6.92 7.35 6.15
CA ASP A 129 -8.16 6.78 6.66
C ASP A 129 -8.13 5.24 6.66
N GLU A 130 -7.55 4.62 5.63
CA GLU A 130 -7.42 3.14 5.60
C GLU A 130 -6.45 2.64 6.69
N VAL A 131 -5.34 3.34 6.93
CA VAL A 131 -4.42 3.00 8.03
C VAL A 131 -5.13 3.11 9.38
N ILE A 132 -5.91 4.17 9.60
CA ILE A 132 -6.70 4.33 10.83
C ILE A 132 -7.69 3.17 10.99
N ARG A 133 -8.46 2.83 9.95
CA ARG A 133 -9.39 1.68 9.99
C ARG A 133 -8.68 0.36 10.30
N PHE A 134 -7.47 0.16 9.78
CA PHE A 134 -6.68 -1.02 10.07
C PHE A 134 -6.24 -1.08 11.55
N LEU A 135 -5.79 0.05 12.10
CA LEU A 135 -5.42 0.17 13.51
C LEU A 135 -6.62 0.05 14.45
N GLU A 136 -7.77 0.61 14.10
CA GLU A 136 -9.01 0.44 14.89
C GLU A 136 -9.45 -1.03 14.95
N ARG A 137 -9.22 -1.78 13.87
CA ARG A 137 -9.51 -3.21 13.81
C ARG A 137 -8.52 -4.05 14.62
N LEU A 138 -7.26 -3.64 14.68
CA LEU A 138 -6.17 -4.31 15.40
C LEU A 138 -5.38 -3.31 16.26
N PRO A 139 -5.96 -2.80 17.36
CA PRO A 139 -5.35 -1.73 18.15
C PRO A 139 -4.03 -2.15 18.80
N GLN A 140 -3.81 -3.46 18.98
CA GLN A 140 -2.57 -4.03 19.50
C GLN A 140 -1.34 -3.72 18.61
N LEU A 141 -1.54 -3.39 17.34
CA LEU A 141 -0.44 -3.03 16.42
C LEU A 141 0.28 -1.73 16.81
N THR A 142 -0.37 -0.80 17.52
CA THR A 142 0.28 0.46 17.93
C THR A 142 1.37 0.28 18.99
N GLY A 143 1.39 -0.87 19.67
CA GLY A 143 2.38 -1.20 20.70
C GLY A 143 3.49 -2.14 20.23
N LEU A 144 3.48 -2.57 18.97
CA LEU A 144 4.50 -3.50 18.45
C LEU A 144 5.74 -2.76 17.98
N LEU A 145 6.89 -3.35 18.26
CA LEU A 145 8.18 -2.94 17.72
C LEU A 145 8.60 -3.98 16.66
N PHE A 146 9.09 -3.50 15.51
CA PHE A 146 9.55 -4.30 14.38
C PHE A 146 11.05 -4.18 14.21
#